data_AF-A0A0D8L5U9-F1
#
_entry.id   AF-A0A0D8L5U9-F1
#
_cell.length_a   1.000
_cell.length_b   1.000
_cell.length_c   1.000
_cell.angle_alpha   90.00
_cell.angle_beta   90.00
_cell.angle_gamma   90.00
#
_symmetry.space_group_name_H-M   'P 1'
#
loop_
_entity.id
_entity.type
_entity.pdbx_description
1 polymer ?
#
loop_
_entity_poly.entity_id
_entity_poly.type
_entity_poly.pdbx_seq_one_letter_code
_entity_poly.pdbx_strand_id
1 'polypeptide(L)'
;MGIITAFAKSIDNSQLLRLLHQQIEKQDAPVACRDDLDDQLTDIAAYMHDEHYPALAARRKKVNILTGLLALPVLLFSLLLFSQKIADTLSLNIDISYFSLALLDYSLTYIWAVFIYAAVLFGTIFYFYFLQRQTEKYAGHLIDDFINRISQ
;
A
#
# COMPACT_ATOMS: atom_id res chain seq x y z
N MET A 1 -3.04 -19.65 -21.81
CA MET A 1 -3.01 -19.34 -20.37
C MET A 1 -1.57 -18.95 -20.05
N GLY A 2 -1.34 -17.65 -19.89
CA GLY A 2 -0.04 -17.01 -20.08
C GLY A 2 0.95 -17.31 -18.98
N ILE A 3 2.22 -17.39 -19.36
CA ILE A 3 3.36 -17.69 -18.50
C ILE A 3 3.53 -16.64 -17.36
N ILE A 4 2.92 -15.46 -17.48
CA ILE A 4 3.21 -14.31 -16.60
C ILE A 4 2.16 -14.08 -15.50
N THR A 5 0.94 -14.59 -15.65
CA THR A 5 -0.01 -14.69 -14.51
C THR A 5 0.53 -15.58 -13.38
N ALA A 6 1.44 -16.51 -13.70
CA ALA A 6 2.23 -17.25 -12.73
C ALA A 6 3.43 -16.45 -12.19
N PHE A 7 4.09 -15.64 -13.04
CA PHE A 7 5.25 -14.83 -12.64
C PHE A 7 4.91 -13.65 -11.72
N ALA A 8 3.80 -12.95 -11.93
CA ALA A 8 3.40 -11.82 -11.10
C ALA A 8 3.16 -12.19 -9.61
N LYS A 9 2.99 -13.47 -9.30
CA LYS A 9 2.78 -13.97 -7.94
C LYS A 9 4.05 -14.49 -7.24
N SER A 10 5.13 -14.76 -8.00
CA SER A 10 6.34 -15.40 -7.47
C SER A 10 7.65 -14.65 -7.76
N ILE A 11 7.63 -13.66 -8.64
CA ILE A 11 8.80 -12.85 -9.02
C ILE A 11 8.77 -11.53 -8.25
N ASP A 12 9.91 -11.16 -7.67
CA ASP A 12 10.10 -9.88 -7.00
C ASP A 12 9.91 -8.72 -8.01
N ASN A 13 9.33 -7.60 -7.58
CA ASN A 13 8.99 -6.47 -8.45
C ASN A 13 10.19 -5.99 -9.28
N SER A 14 11.39 -6.08 -8.70
CA SER A 14 12.68 -5.76 -9.33
C SER A 14 13.00 -6.65 -10.54
N GLN A 15 12.70 -7.94 -10.45
CA GLN A 15 12.92 -8.91 -11.52
C GLN A 15 11.87 -8.75 -12.63
N LEU A 16 10.62 -8.46 -12.27
CA LEU A 16 9.55 -8.20 -13.23
C LEU A 16 9.86 -6.93 -14.06
N LEU A 17 10.33 -5.87 -13.39
CA LEU A 17 10.74 -4.63 -14.04
C LEU A 17 11.88 -4.87 -15.04
N ARG A 18 12.90 -5.63 -14.63
CA ARG A 18 14.03 -5.99 -15.50
C ARG A 18 13.59 -6.76 -16.74
N LEU A 19 12.62 -7.67 -16.61
CA LEU A 19 12.07 -8.41 -17.74
C LEU A 19 11.30 -7.48 -18.70
N LEU A 20 10.50 -6.56 -18.17
CA LEU A 20 9.79 -5.55 -18.97
C LEU A 20 10.77 -4.67 -19.75
N HIS A 21 11.82 -4.14 -19.10
CA HIS A 21 12.85 -3.34 -19.78
C HIS A 21 13.52 -4.11 -20.91
N GLN A 22 13.90 -5.38 -20.67
CA GLN A 22 14.49 -6.22 -21.71
C GLN A 22 13.56 -6.44 -22.90
N GLN A 23 12.25 -6.52 -22.69
CA GLN A 23 11.29 -6.70 -23.78
C GLN A 23 11.05 -5.40 -24.55
N ILE A 24 10.95 -4.28 -23.84
CA ILE A 24 10.82 -2.94 -24.45
C ILE A 24 12.04 -2.64 -25.34
N GLU A 25 13.26 -2.87 -24.83
CA GLU A 25 14.50 -2.65 -25.60
C GLU A 25 14.61 -3.58 -26.81
N LYS A 26 14.22 -4.85 -26.67
CA LYS A 26 14.30 -5.83 -27.77
C LYS A 26 13.37 -5.52 -28.93
N GLN A 27 12.23 -4.89 -28.65
CA GLN A 27 11.18 -4.66 -29.65
C GLN A 27 11.04 -3.18 -30.02
N ASP A 28 11.96 -2.32 -29.54
CA ASP A 28 11.99 -0.87 -29.78
C ASP A 28 10.61 -0.22 -29.54
N ALA A 29 9.92 -0.67 -28.49
CA ALA A 29 8.57 -0.20 -28.18
C ALA A 29 8.64 1.28 -27.73
N PRO A 30 7.69 2.14 -28.15
CA PRO A 30 7.70 3.57 -27.83
C PRO A 30 7.19 3.83 -26.39
N VAL A 31 7.73 3.11 -25.41
CA VAL A 31 7.40 3.21 -23.98
C VAL A 31 8.70 3.49 -23.23
N ALA A 32 8.69 4.49 -22.35
CA ALA A 32 9.86 4.81 -21.54
C ALA A 32 10.13 3.73 -20.49
N CYS A 33 11.41 3.42 -20.25
CA CYS A 33 11.83 2.59 -19.12
C CYS A 33 11.83 3.43 -17.84
N ARG A 34 11.14 2.98 -16.80
CA ARG A 34 11.06 3.59 -15.46
C ARG A 34 11.74 2.71 -14.42
N ASP A 35 12.22 3.33 -13.36
CA ASP A 35 12.88 2.64 -12.23
C ASP A 35 11.88 2.02 -11.25
N ASP A 36 10.62 2.45 -11.29
CA ASP A 36 9.53 1.93 -10.45
C ASP A 36 8.52 1.13 -11.30
N LEU A 37 8.09 -0.02 -10.77
CA LEU A 37 7.17 -0.92 -11.46
C LEU A 37 5.76 -0.34 -11.59
N ASP A 38 5.24 0.37 -10.59
CA ASP A 38 3.91 0.99 -10.68
C ASP A 38 3.91 2.11 -11.75
N ASP A 39 5.00 2.88 -11.82
CA ASP A 39 5.17 3.93 -12.84
C ASP A 39 5.34 3.33 -14.23
N GLN A 40 6.15 2.26 -14.37
CA GLN A 40 6.29 1.52 -15.64
C GLN A 40 4.96 0.96 -16.14
N LEU A 41 4.16 0.39 -15.23
CA LEU A 41 2.85 -0.17 -15.57
C LEU A 41 1.84 0.93 -15.94
N THR A 42 1.96 2.11 -15.36
CA THR A 42 1.14 3.26 -15.73
C THR A 42 1.47 3.74 -17.15
N ASP A 43 2.75 3.80 -17.52
CA ASP A 43 3.18 4.14 -18.88
C ASP A 43 2.76 3.07 -19.90
N ILE A 44 2.83 1.78 -19.54
CA ILE A 44 2.30 0.67 -20.37
C ILE A 44 0.78 0.78 -20.52
N ALA A 45 0.04 1.07 -19.46
CA ALA A 45 -1.41 1.26 -19.52
C ALA A 45 -1.79 2.41 -20.46
N ALA A 46 -1.05 3.52 -20.41
CA ALA A 46 -1.25 4.65 -21.31
C ALA A 46 -1.02 4.26 -22.78
N TYR A 47 0.04 3.49 -23.08
CA TYR A 47 0.30 2.94 -24.41
C TYR A 47 -0.78 1.98 -24.90
N MET A 48 -1.36 1.19 -23.98
CA MET A 48 -2.46 0.27 -24.25
C MET A 48 -3.84 0.97 -24.28
N HIS A 49 -3.91 2.28 -24.02
CA HIS A 49 -5.15 3.04 -23.84
C HIS A 49 -6.08 2.45 -22.77
N ASP A 50 -5.51 1.84 -21.71
CA ASP A 50 -6.26 1.28 -20.59
C ASP A 50 -6.35 2.28 -19.43
N GLU A 51 -7.54 2.83 -19.20
CA GLU A 51 -7.82 3.74 -18.09
C GLU A 51 -8.14 3.01 -16.76
N HIS A 52 -8.37 1.70 -16.78
CA HIS A 52 -8.78 0.94 -15.60
C HIS A 52 -7.64 0.74 -14.61
N TYR A 53 -6.45 0.38 -15.10
CA TYR A 53 -5.27 0.21 -14.27
C TYR A 53 -4.88 1.49 -13.49
N PRO A 54 -4.68 2.66 -14.13
CA PRO A 54 -4.32 3.89 -13.42
C PRO A 54 -5.40 4.33 -12.42
N ALA A 55 -6.69 4.16 -12.76
CA ALA A 55 -7.78 4.46 -11.83
C ALA A 55 -7.75 3.56 -10.59
N LEU A 56 -7.45 2.27 -10.75
CA LEU A 56 -7.34 1.30 -9.66
C LEU A 56 -6.10 1.58 -8.79
N ALA A 57 -4.95 1.87 -9.40
CA ALA A 57 -3.72 2.24 -8.70
C ALA A 57 -3.88 3.52 -7.87
N ALA A 58 -4.54 4.55 -8.43
CA ALA A 58 -4.85 5.79 -7.72
C ALA A 58 -5.78 5.56 -6.51
N ARG A 59 -6.82 4.72 -6.67
CA ARG A 59 -7.71 4.33 -5.56
C ARG A 59 -6.97 3.60 -4.46
N ARG A 60 -6.11 2.64 -4.82
CA ARG A 60 -5.24 1.93 -3.86
C ARG A 60 -4.38 2.91 -3.06
N LYS A 61 -3.68 3.84 -3.73
CA LYS A 61 -2.81 4.84 -3.08
C LYS A 61 -3.59 5.73 -2.10
N LYS A 62 -4.78 6.18 -2.50
CA LYS A 62 -5.67 6.99 -1.64
C LYS A 62 -6.08 6.22 -0.38
N VAL A 63 -6.48 4.96 -0.52
CA VAL A 63 -6.88 4.12 0.61
C VAL A 63 -5.69 3.82 1.53
N ASN A 64 -4.48 3.61 0.97
CA ASN A 64 -3.27 3.44 1.78
C ASN A 64 -3.00 4.65 2.69
N ILE A 65 -3.06 5.85 2.12
CA ILE A 65 -2.87 7.10 2.87
C ILE A 65 -3.95 7.25 3.95
N LEU A 66 -5.20 6.94 3.62
CA LEU A 66 -6.31 7.00 4.59
C LEU A 66 -6.11 6.01 5.73
N THR A 67 -5.72 4.77 5.44
CA THR A 67 -5.41 3.75 6.44
C THR A 67 -4.24 4.18 7.32
N GLY A 68 -3.18 4.77 6.75
CA GLY A 68 -2.07 5.34 7.51
C GLY A 68 -2.51 6.48 8.43
N LEU A 69 -3.35 7.38 7.93
CA LEU A 69 -3.91 8.49 8.72
C LEU A 69 -4.80 7.99 9.86
N LEU A 70 -5.58 6.94 9.64
CA LEU A 70 -6.37 6.27 10.68
C LEU A 70 -5.50 5.49 11.66
N ALA A 71 -4.32 5.00 11.28
CA ALA A 71 -3.43 4.33 12.22
C ALA A 71 -2.70 5.31 13.15
N LEU A 72 -2.49 6.56 12.72
CA LEU A 72 -1.73 7.56 13.49
C LEU A 72 -2.28 7.82 14.91
N PRO A 73 -3.58 8.05 15.13
CA PRO A 73 -4.11 8.22 16.48
C PRO A 73 -3.84 7.01 17.38
N VAL A 74 -3.89 5.78 16.85
CA VAL A 74 -3.59 4.56 17.62
C VAL A 74 -2.11 4.51 18.01
N LEU A 75 -1.22 4.88 17.10
CA LEU A 75 0.21 4.97 17.36
C LEU A 75 0.52 6.04 18.42
N LEU A 76 -0.08 7.23 18.30
CA LEU A 76 0.07 8.31 19.28
C LEU A 76 -0.48 7.90 20.65
N PHE A 77 -1.67 7.29 20.68
CA PHE A 77 -2.26 6.76 21.91
C PHE A 77 -1.33 5.76 22.59
N SER A 78 -0.78 4.82 21.81
CA SER A 78 0.16 3.83 22.33
C SER A 78 1.43 4.49 22.87
N LEU A 79 2.02 5.44 22.13
CA LEU A 79 3.21 6.18 22.56
C LEU A 79 2.96 6.96 23.85
N LEU A 80 1.78 7.57 24.00
CA LEU A 80 1.39 8.29 25.21
C LEU A 80 1.19 7.36 26.42
N LEU A 81 0.64 6.16 26.23
CA LEU A 81 0.52 5.17 27.31
C LEU A 81 1.87 4.66 27.80
N PHE A 82 2.85 4.53 26.90
CA PHE A 82 4.21 4.10 27.23
C PHE A 82 5.18 5.26 27.51
N SER A 83 4.69 6.51 27.48
CA SER A 83 5.52 7.71 27.58
C SER A 83 6.35 7.77 28.87
N GLN A 84 5.78 7.36 30.00
CA GLN A 84 6.49 7.31 31.28
C GLN A 84 7.72 6.38 31.23
N LYS A 85 7.57 5.17 30.67
CA LYS A 85 8.71 4.24 30.50
C LYS A 85 9.80 4.82 29.60
N ILE A 86 9.42 5.57 28.56
CA ILE A 86 10.36 6.25 27.66
C ILE A 86 11.10 7.36 28.41
N ALA A 87 10.39 8.18 29.18
CA ALA A 87 10.96 9.26 29.99
C ALA A 87 11.93 8.70 31.05
N ASP A 88 11.54 7.64 31.75
CA ASP A 88 12.36 6.95 32.75
C ASP A 88 13.64 6.38 32.11
N THR A 89 13.53 5.75 30.93
CA THR A 89 14.69 5.20 30.18
C THR A 89 15.65 6.30 29.74
N LEU A 90 15.13 7.49 29.43
CA LEU A 90 15.91 8.65 29.00
C LEU A 90 16.35 9.56 30.17
N SER A 91 16.08 9.16 31.42
CA SER A 91 16.37 9.95 32.63
C SER A 91 15.77 11.37 32.59
N LEU A 92 14.63 11.53 31.92
CA LEU A 92 13.90 12.79 31.84
C LEU A 92 12.99 12.92 33.07
N ASN A 93 13.17 13.98 33.86
CA ASN A 93 12.35 14.24 35.05
C ASN A 93 10.99 14.87 34.68
N ILE A 94 10.23 14.18 33.82
CA ILE A 94 8.90 14.60 33.36
C ILE A 94 7.90 13.59 33.88
N ASP A 95 6.95 14.03 34.70
CA ASP A 95 5.84 13.19 35.16
C ASP A 95 4.68 13.30 34.17
N ILE A 96 4.50 12.25 33.35
CA ILE A 96 3.42 12.14 32.36
C ILE A 96 2.39 11.09 32.83
N SER A 97 2.63 10.45 33.98
CA SER A 97 1.83 9.35 34.52
C SER A 97 0.36 9.72 34.64
N TYR A 98 0.07 10.90 35.18
CA TYR A 98 -1.30 11.39 35.35
C TYR A 98 -2.04 11.52 34.00
N PHE A 99 -1.35 12.04 32.98
CA PHE A 99 -1.94 12.21 31.65
C PHE A 99 -2.24 10.86 31.00
N SER A 100 -1.31 9.91 31.05
CA SER A 100 -1.51 8.55 30.51
C SER A 100 -2.65 7.81 31.20
N LEU A 101 -2.76 7.93 32.53
CA LEU A 101 -3.85 7.34 33.32
C LEU A 101 -5.21 7.96 32.98
N ALA A 102 -5.31 9.28 32.89
CA ALA A 102 -6.54 9.96 32.52
C ALA A 102 -7.01 9.59 31.10
N LEU A 103 -6.05 9.46 30.16
CA LEU A 103 -6.33 9.08 28.78
C LEU A 103 -6.82 7.62 28.68
N LEU A 104 -6.20 6.72 29.45
CA LEU A 104 -6.65 5.33 29.58
C LEU A 104 -8.07 5.24 30.17
N ASP A 105 -8.35 5.98 31.25
CA ASP A 105 -9.65 5.98 31.92
C ASP A 105 -10.77 6.51 30.99
N TYR A 106 -10.47 7.56 30.21
CA TYR A 106 -11.38 8.06 29.18
C TYR A 106 -11.63 7.01 28.09
N SER A 107 -10.60 6.31 27.62
CA SER A 107 -10.75 5.23 26.62
C SER A 107 -11.57 4.05 27.14
N LEU A 108 -11.43 3.69 28.42
CA LEU A 108 -12.23 2.63 29.05
C LEU A 108 -13.68 3.07 29.26
N THR A 109 -13.91 4.32 29.66
CA THR A 109 -15.25 4.89 29.80
C THR A 109 -16.02 4.86 28.47
N TYR A 110 -15.34 5.15 27.36
CA TYR A 110 -15.91 5.14 26.02
C TYR A 110 -15.49 3.93 25.18
N ILE A 111 -15.40 2.74 25.81
CA ILE A 111 -14.90 1.52 25.13
C ILE A 111 -15.69 1.14 23.88
N TRP A 112 -16.99 1.47 23.83
CA TRP A 112 -17.82 1.28 22.64
C TRP A 112 -17.32 2.09 21.43
N ALA A 113 -16.86 3.32 21.65
CA ALA A 113 -16.31 4.17 20.60
C ALA A 113 -14.96 3.63 20.11
N VAL A 114 -14.16 3.05 21.02
CA VAL A 114 -12.92 2.35 20.67
C VAL A 114 -13.21 1.15 19.77
N PHE A 115 -14.24 0.36 20.05
CA PHE A 115 -14.64 -0.76 19.19
C PHE A 115 -15.13 -0.32 17.82
N ILE A 116 -15.94 0.74 17.74
CA ILE A 116 -16.39 1.30 16.45
C ILE A 116 -15.18 1.76 15.63
N TYR A 117 -14.27 2.49 16.28
CA TYR A 117 -13.06 2.97 15.63
C TYR A 117 -12.18 1.82 15.12
N ALA A 118 -11.99 0.78 15.94
CA ALA A 118 -11.26 -0.42 15.56
C ALA A 118 -11.92 -1.10 14.35
N ALA A 119 -13.26 -1.24 14.35
CA ALA A 119 -13.98 -1.84 13.23
C ALA A 119 -13.80 -1.04 11.92
N VAL A 120 -13.81 0.29 11.99
CA VAL A 120 -13.52 1.16 10.83
C VAL A 120 -12.10 0.94 10.33
N LEU A 121 -11.12 0.94 11.23
CA LEU A 121 -9.70 0.75 10.89
C LEU A 121 -9.43 -0.63 10.27
N PHE A 122 -9.98 -1.69 10.86
CA PHE A 122 -9.89 -3.04 10.27
C PHE A 122 -10.61 -3.11 8.93
N GLY A 123 -11.76 -2.45 8.79
CA GLY A 123 -12.49 -2.35 7.53
C GLY A 123 -11.67 -1.69 6.42
N THR A 124 -10.97 -0.59 6.72
CA THR A 124 -10.11 0.09 5.74
C THR A 124 -8.87 -0.73 5.38
N ILE A 125 -8.27 -1.44 6.33
CA ILE A 125 -7.17 -2.38 6.06
C ILE A 125 -7.64 -3.53 5.15
N PHE A 126 -8.80 -4.12 5.45
CA PHE A 126 -9.36 -5.19 4.63
C PHE A 126 -9.67 -4.71 3.21
N TYR A 127 -10.27 -3.53 3.08
CA TYR A 127 -10.55 -2.92 1.80
C TYR A 127 -9.27 -2.60 1.01
N PHE A 128 -8.23 -2.13 1.68
CA PHE A 128 -6.90 -1.94 1.06
C PHE A 128 -6.34 -3.27 0.53
N TYR A 129 -6.38 -4.34 1.34
CA TYR A 129 -5.91 -5.66 0.93
C TYR A 129 -6.69 -6.20 -0.28
N PHE A 130 -8.01 -5.99 -0.29
CA PHE A 130 -8.85 -6.36 -1.42
C PHE A 130 -8.46 -5.60 -2.70
N LEU A 131 -8.27 -4.28 -2.62
CA LEU A 131 -7.83 -3.46 -3.75
C LEU A 131 -6.44 -3.86 -4.25
N GLN A 132 -5.49 -4.09 -3.34
CA GLN A 132 -4.14 -4.56 -3.68
C GLN A 132 -4.19 -5.83 -4.53
N ARG A 133 -5.00 -6.81 -4.10
CA ARG A 133 -5.17 -8.07 -4.82
C ARG A 133 -5.83 -7.89 -6.19
N GLN A 134 -6.71 -6.91 -6.35
CA GLN A 134 -7.27 -6.56 -7.66
C GLN A 134 -6.21 -5.92 -8.55
N THR A 135 -5.42 -4.97 -8.03
CA THR A 135 -4.37 -4.28 -8.79
C THR A 135 -3.31 -5.25 -9.28
N GLU A 136 -2.86 -6.19 -8.46
CA GLU A 136 -1.88 -7.22 -8.84
C GLU A 136 -2.39 -8.11 -9.99
N LYS A 137 -3.66 -8.53 -9.93
CA LYS A 137 -4.26 -9.33 -11.01
C LYS A 137 -4.33 -8.56 -12.32
N TYR A 138 -4.77 -7.30 -12.25
CA TYR A 138 -4.86 -6.44 -13.43
C TYR A 138 -3.49 -6.10 -14.00
N ALA A 139 -2.48 -5.85 -13.15
CA ALA A 139 -1.09 -5.67 -13.59
C ALA A 139 -0.60 -6.89 -14.40
N GLY A 140 -0.85 -8.10 -13.90
CA GLY A 140 -0.48 -9.33 -14.61
C GLY A 140 -1.14 -9.44 -15.99
N HIS A 141 -2.43 -9.14 -16.10
CA HIS A 141 -3.15 -9.12 -17.38
C HIS A 141 -2.61 -8.05 -18.33
N LEU A 142 -2.36 -6.83 -17.84
CA LEU A 142 -1.84 -5.73 -18.64
C LEU A 142 -0.46 -6.06 -19.22
N ILE A 143 0.41 -6.70 -18.43
CA ILE A 143 1.74 -7.14 -18.88
C ILE A 143 1.62 -8.24 -19.95
N ASP A 144 0.78 -9.26 -19.72
CA ASP A 144 0.55 -10.33 -20.68
C ASP A 144 0.05 -9.76 -22.02
N ASP A 145 -0.91 -8.84 -21.99
CA ASP A 145 -1.49 -8.21 -23.20
C ASP A 145 -0.49 -7.29 -23.91
N PHE A 146 0.30 -6.52 -23.16
CA PHE A 146 1.36 -5.68 -23.71
C PHE A 146 2.36 -6.54 -24.49
N ILE A 147 2.91 -7.58 -23.86
CA ILE A 147 3.93 -8.46 -24.46
C ILE A 147 3.41 -9.13 -25.72
N ASN A 148 2.16 -9.62 -25.70
CA ASN A 148 1.56 -10.21 -26.89
C ASN A 148 1.49 -9.21 -28.05
N ARG A 149 1.13 -7.95 -27.76
CA ARG A 149 1.00 -6.89 -28.77
C ARG A 149 2.33 -6.46 -29.38
N ILE A 150 3.39 -6.36 -28.56
CA ILE A 150 4.72 -5.97 -29.06
C ILE A 150 5.45 -7.13 -29.76
N SER A 151 5.06 -8.39 -29.47
CA SER A 151 5.62 -9.59 -30.12
C SER A 151 5.01 -9.95 -31.49
N GLN A 152 3.94 -9.26 -31.91
CA GLN A 152 3.31 -9.41 -33.22
C GLN A 152 3.95 -8.46 -34.24
#